data_AF-A0A962ZIP4-F1
#
_entry.id   AF-A0A962ZIP4-F1
#
_cell.length_a   1.000
_cell.length_b   1.000
_cell.length_c   1.000
_cell.angle_alpha   90.00
_cell.angle_beta   90.00
_cell.angle_gamma   90.00
#
_symmetry.space_group_name_H-M   'P 1'
#
loop_
_entity.id
_entity.type
_entity.pdbx_description
1 polymer ?
#
loop_
_entity_poly.entity_id
_entity_poly.type
_entity_poly.pdbx_seq_one_letter_code
_entity_poly.pdbx_strand_id
1 'polypeptide(L)'
;MTARTDDLRIAQTNELISPEQLVRDIALEEAAARTVSSAREAVHNMLNGRDDRLLVIVGPCSIHDPEAALEYAALLRAEAAALSDDLCIIMRVYFEKPRTTIGWKG
;
A
#
# COMPACT_ATOMS: atom_id res chain seq x y z
N MET A 1 36.00 13.95 33.21
CA MET A 1 34.71 13.38 32.77
C MET A 1 34.21 14.19 31.59
N THR A 2 34.10 13.58 30.42
CA THR A 2 33.53 14.23 29.24
C THR A 2 32.01 14.32 29.40
N ALA A 3 31.45 15.52 29.20
CA ALA A 3 30.01 15.71 29.22
C ALA A 3 29.38 14.88 28.09
N ARG A 4 28.36 14.08 28.41
CA ARG A 4 27.58 13.36 27.41
C ARG A 4 26.69 14.38 26.69
N THR A 5 26.88 14.53 25.39
CA THR A 5 26.08 15.43 24.54
C THR A 5 25.18 14.66 23.56
N ASP A 6 25.25 13.33 23.58
CA ASP A 6 24.60 12.46 22.60
C ASP A 6 23.50 11.58 23.22
N ASP A 7 22.48 11.26 22.44
CA ASP A 7 21.30 10.46 22.79
C ASP A 7 20.54 10.93 24.04
N LEU A 8 20.62 12.22 24.36
CA LEU A 8 20.08 12.77 25.62
C LEU A 8 18.55 12.65 25.77
N ARG A 9 17.82 12.45 24.67
CA ARG A 9 16.35 12.29 24.65
C ARG A 9 15.90 11.05 23.87
N ILE A 10 16.79 10.09 23.66
CA ILE A 10 16.44 8.82 23.02
C ILE A 10 15.99 7.86 24.12
N ALA A 11 14.73 7.45 24.05
CA ALA A 11 14.20 6.46 24.98
C ALA A 11 14.76 5.07 24.67
N GLN A 12 14.81 4.70 23.38
CA GLN A 12 15.27 3.41 22.91
C GLN A 12 15.55 3.46 21.40
N THR A 13 16.48 2.63 20.95
CA THR A 13 16.71 2.31 19.54
C THR A 13 16.55 0.80 19.37
N ASN A 14 15.75 0.39 18.40
CA ASN A 14 15.52 -1.01 18.07
C ASN A 14 15.98 -1.29 16.65
N GLU A 15 16.60 -2.45 16.43
CA GLU A 15 16.90 -2.93 15.08
C GLU A 15 15.62 -3.28 14.33
N LEU A 16 15.58 -2.95 13.05
CA LEU A 16 14.48 -3.28 12.14
C LEU A 16 14.97 -4.29 11.12
N ILE A 17 14.10 -5.20 10.70
CA ILE A 17 14.36 -6.11 9.58
C ILE A 17 14.82 -5.32 8.35
N SER A 18 15.83 -5.82 7.64
CA SER A 18 16.31 -5.16 6.42
C SER A 18 15.31 -5.35 5.28
N PRO A 19 15.22 -4.40 4.32
CA PRO A 19 14.39 -4.58 3.14
C PRO A 19 14.71 -5.87 2.36
N GLU A 20 16.00 -6.24 2.28
CA GLU A 20 16.43 -7.47 1.62
C GLU A 20 15.88 -8.71 2.32
N GLN A 21 15.93 -8.74 3.66
CA GLN A 21 15.40 -9.87 4.42
C GLN A 21 13.88 -9.99 4.27
N LEU A 22 13.15 -8.87 4.32
CA LEU A 22 11.69 -8.87 4.12
C LEU A 22 11.30 -9.41 2.74
N VAL A 23 12.02 -9.02 1.67
CA VAL A 23 11.78 -9.51 0.30
C VAL A 23 12.09 -11.00 0.17
N ARG A 24 13.06 -11.52 0.93
CA ARG A 24 13.34 -12.97 0.99
C ARG A 24 12.25 -13.73 1.72
N ASP A 25 11.77 -13.20 2.86
CA ASP A 25 10.75 -13.82 3.70
C ASP A 25 9.37 -13.82 3.02
N ILE A 26 9.07 -12.77 2.26
CA ILE A 26 7.82 -12.59 1.51
C ILE A 26 8.16 -12.39 0.03
N ALA A 27 8.52 -13.48 -0.63
CA ALA A 27 8.92 -13.47 -2.03
C ALA A 27 7.75 -13.05 -2.95
N LEU A 28 8.06 -12.23 -3.95
CA LEU A 28 7.08 -11.79 -4.94
C LEU A 28 6.65 -12.96 -5.83
N GLU A 29 5.36 -13.29 -5.80
CA GLU A 29 4.77 -14.25 -6.72
C GLU A 29 4.64 -13.68 -8.15
N GLU A 30 4.73 -14.56 -9.14
CA GLU A 30 4.60 -14.17 -10.55
C GLU A 30 3.24 -13.52 -10.86
N ALA A 31 2.16 -13.99 -10.22
CA ALA A 31 0.83 -13.40 -10.35
C ALA A 31 0.77 -11.96 -9.78
N ALA A 32 1.42 -11.72 -8.64
CA ALA A 32 1.54 -10.40 -8.05
C ALA A 32 2.40 -9.48 -8.93
N ALA A 33 3.51 -9.99 -9.48
CA ALA A 33 4.36 -9.25 -10.41
C ALA A 33 3.58 -8.78 -11.65
N ARG A 34 2.81 -9.69 -12.27
CA ARG A 34 1.93 -9.36 -13.40
C ARG A 34 0.87 -8.31 -13.04
N THR A 35 0.22 -8.48 -11.90
CA THR A 35 -0.80 -7.53 -11.42
C THR A 35 -0.21 -6.12 -11.29
N VAL A 36 0.97 -6.01 -10.68
CA VAL A 36 1.66 -4.72 -10.51
C VAL A 36 2.10 -4.13 -11.85
N SER A 37 2.72 -4.92 -12.73
CA SER A 37 3.21 -4.41 -14.02
C SER A 37 2.06 -3.96 -14.91
N SER A 38 1.00 -4.74 -15.04
CA SER A 38 -0.16 -4.42 -15.88
C SER A 38 -0.93 -3.21 -15.34
N ALA A 39 -1.11 -3.09 -14.03
CA ALA A 39 -1.75 -1.92 -13.44
C ALA A 39 -0.93 -0.63 -13.70
N ARG A 40 0.40 -0.69 -13.58
CA ARG A 40 1.28 0.46 -13.87
C ARG A 40 1.22 0.88 -15.33
N GLU A 41 1.19 -0.08 -16.25
CA GLU A 41 1.05 0.19 -17.68
C GLU A 41 -0.31 0.81 -18.02
N ALA A 42 -1.41 0.27 -17.47
CA ALA A 42 -2.74 0.85 -17.63
C ALA A 42 -2.81 2.28 -17.12
N VAL A 43 -2.30 2.54 -15.90
CA VAL A 43 -2.22 3.89 -15.34
C VAL A 43 -1.37 4.82 -16.20
N HIS A 44 -0.24 4.34 -16.71
CA HIS A 44 0.60 5.11 -17.62
C HIS A 44 -0.17 5.50 -18.90
N ASN A 45 -0.92 4.58 -19.50
CA ASN A 45 -1.70 4.86 -20.70
C ASN A 45 -2.82 5.87 -20.44
N MET A 46 -3.54 5.76 -19.31
CA MET A 46 -4.57 6.73 -18.92
C MET A 46 -3.98 8.14 -18.69
N LEU A 47 -2.84 8.24 -18.00
CA LEU A 47 -2.16 9.53 -17.80
C LEU A 47 -1.65 10.18 -19.09
N ASN A 48 -1.43 9.38 -20.14
CA ASN A 48 -1.03 9.85 -21.47
C ASN A 48 -2.21 9.98 -22.46
N GLY A 49 -3.45 9.79 -22.01
CA GLY A 49 -4.64 9.87 -22.85
C GLY A 49 -4.75 8.79 -23.93
N ARG A 50 -4.07 7.65 -23.75
CA ARG A 50 -4.14 6.48 -24.66
C ARG A 50 -5.16 5.43 -24.23
N ASP A 51 -5.70 5.58 -23.03
CA ASP A 51 -6.74 4.75 -22.43
C ASP A 51 -7.74 5.75 -21.82
N ASP A 52 -9.00 5.68 -22.23
CA ASP A 52 -10.06 6.64 -21.86
C ASP A 52 -10.84 6.22 -20.61
N ARG A 53 -10.50 5.06 -20.03
CA ARG A 53 -11.07 4.60 -18.76
C ARG A 53 -10.73 5.54 -17.61
N LEU A 54 -11.57 5.49 -16.58
CA LEU A 54 -11.36 6.26 -15.36
C LEU A 54 -10.54 5.47 -14.34
N LEU A 55 -9.41 6.03 -13.89
CA LEU A 55 -8.67 5.52 -12.75
C LEU A 55 -9.43 5.77 -11.44
N VAL A 56 -9.75 4.70 -10.71
CA VAL A 56 -10.47 4.76 -9.43
C VAL A 56 -9.62 4.14 -8.32
N ILE A 57 -9.12 4.98 -7.42
CA ILE A 57 -8.42 4.53 -6.20
C ILE A 57 -9.42 4.52 -5.05
N VAL A 58 -9.85 3.32 -4.62
CA VAL A 58 -10.94 3.17 -3.65
C VAL A 58 -10.65 2.06 -2.63
N GLY A 59 -11.04 2.29 -1.38
CA GLY A 59 -10.82 1.36 -0.29
C GLY A 59 -10.90 2.02 1.08
N PRO A 60 -10.64 1.26 2.16
CA PRO A 60 -10.62 1.78 3.52
C PRO A 60 -9.70 2.99 3.70
N CYS A 61 -10.04 3.87 4.65
CA CYS A 61 -9.21 5.05 4.91
C CYS A 61 -7.80 4.66 5.40
N SER A 62 -7.73 3.64 6.27
CA SER A 62 -6.53 2.95 6.73
C SER A 62 -6.90 1.51 7.14
N ILE A 63 -6.04 0.54 6.86
CA ILE A 63 -6.22 -0.88 7.17
C ILE A 63 -5.65 -1.16 8.54
N HIS A 64 -6.50 -1.67 9.44
CA HIS A 64 -6.11 -2.13 10.77
C HIS A 64 -6.41 -3.63 10.98
N ASP A 65 -7.16 -4.24 10.06
CA ASP A 65 -7.57 -5.63 10.08
C ASP A 65 -7.28 -6.26 8.70
N PRO A 66 -6.30 -7.17 8.59
CA PRO A 66 -5.97 -7.86 7.35
C PRO A 66 -7.09 -8.75 6.81
N GLU A 67 -7.89 -9.38 7.67
CA GLU A 67 -8.95 -10.30 7.24
C GLU A 67 -10.08 -9.51 6.56
N ALA A 68 -10.55 -8.44 7.20
CA ALA A 68 -11.52 -7.53 6.61
C ALA A 68 -11.00 -6.86 5.33
N ALA A 69 -9.69 -6.56 5.25
CA ALA A 69 -9.09 -6.02 4.03
C ALA A 69 -9.12 -7.03 2.87
N LEU A 70 -8.88 -8.32 3.15
CA LEU A 70 -8.95 -9.37 2.13
C LEU A 70 -10.39 -9.65 1.69
N GLU A 71 -11.36 -9.62 2.61
CA GLU A 71 -12.78 -9.71 2.27
C GLU A 71 -13.19 -8.55 1.35
N TYR A 72 -12.80 -7.32 1.71
CA TYR A 72 -13.04 -6.16 0.87
C TYR A 72 -12.40 -6.30 -0.52
N ALA A 73 -11.16 -6.78 -0.60
CA ALA A 73 -10.46 -7.01 -1.86
C ALA A 73 -11.19 -8.02 -2.75
N ALA A 74 -11.75 -9.09 -2.16
CA ALA A 74 -12.52 -10.10 -2.89
C ALA A 74 -13.80 -9.51 -3.51
N LEU A 75 -14.53 -8.69 -2.75
CA LEU A 75 -15.71 -7.96 -3.25
C LEU A 75 -15.33 -6.96 -4.35
N LEU A 76 -14.29 -6.15 -4.11
CA LEU A 76 -13.83 -5.14 -5.07
C LEU A 76 -13.35 -5.78 -6.38
N ARG A 77 -12.73 -6.95 -6.32
CA ARG A 77 -12.27 -7.69 -7.51
C ARG A 77 -13.43 -8.08 -8.42
N ALA A 78 -14.59 -8.44 -7.87
CA ALA A 78 -15.77 -8.78 -8.67
C ALA A 78 -16.29 -7.53 -9.43
N GLU A 79 -16.40 -6.40 -8.74
CA GLU A 79 -16.81 -5.12 -9.33
C GLU A 79 -15.80 -4.60 -10.36
N ALA A 80 -14.50 -4.72 -10.07
CA ALA A 80 -13.43 -4.33 -11.00
C ALA A 80 -13.48 -5.11 -12.31
N ALA A 81 -13.88 -6.39 -12.26
CA ALA A 81 -14.08 -7.20 -13.45
C ALA A 81 -15.37 -6.81 -14.20
N ALA A 82 -16.45 -6.53 -13.48
CA ALA A 82 -17.72 -6.14 -14.10
C ALA A 82 -17.67 -4.76 -14.78
N LEU A 83 -16.81 -3.87 -14.30
CA LEU A 83 -16.70 -2.48 -14.77
C LEU A 83 -15.40 -2.22 -15.56
N SER A 84 -14.69 -3.28 -15.99
CA SER A 84 -13.33 -3.15 -16.55
C SER A 84 -13.25 -2.39 -17.88
N ASP A 85 -14.37 -2.31 -18.59
CA ASP A 85 -14.49 -1.63 -19.88
C ASP A 85 -14.39 -0.10 -19.71
N ASP A 86 -14.88 0.43 -18.60
CA ASP A 86 -14.92 1.89 -18.33
C ASP A 86 -13.98 2.31 -17.19
N LEU A 87 -13.65 1.39 -16.26
CA LEU A 87 -12.91 1.70 -15.04
C LEU A 87 -11.61 0.89 -14.90
N CYS A 88 -10.57 1.57 -14.43
CA CYS A 88 -9.38 0.93 -13.88
C CYS A 88 -9.40 1.09 -12.35
N ILE A 89 -9.93 0.07 -11.66
CA ILE A 89 -10.09 0.09 -10.20
C ILE A 89 -8.82 -0.42 -9.51
N ILE A 90 -8.26 0.38 -8.59
CA ILE A 90 -7.12 0.03 -7.74
C ILE A 90 -7.54 0.13 -6.27
N MET A 91 -7.34 -0.95 -5.51
CA MET A 91 -7.62 -0.95 -4.07
C MET A 91 -6.69 0.02 -3.33
N ARG A 92 -7.26 0.87 -2.49
CA ARG A 92 -6.51 1.71 -1.54
C ARG A 92 -6.06 0.86 -0.34
N VAL A 93 -4.74 0.70 -0.18
CA VAL A 93 -4.10 -0.07 0.91
C VAL A 93 -3.20 0.84 1.73
N TYR A 94 -3.79 1.71 2.54
CA TYR A 94 -3.04 2.64 3.41
C TYR A 94 -2.95 2.04 4.82
N PHE A 95 -1.77 2.05 5.44
CA PHE A 95 -1.60 1.50 6.80
C PHE A 95 -1.86 2.55 7.88
N GLU A 96 -1.45 3.80 7.65
CA GLU A 96 -1.55 4.85 8.67
C GLU A 96 -2.34 6.07 8.19
N LYS A 97 -2.72 6.91 9.16
CA LYS A 97 -3.27 8.24 8.91
C LYS A 97 -2.42 9.25 9.68
N PRO A 98 -1.78 10.24 9.02
CA PRO A 98 -1.04 11.30 9.69
C PRO A 98 -1.92 12.07 10.68
N ARG A 99 -1.42 12.28 11.91
CA ARG A 99 -2.13 13.00 12.99
C ARG A 99 -1.18 13.87 13.78
N THR A 100 -1.65 15.05 14.17
CA THR A 100 -0.96 15.99 15.08
C THR A 100 -1.28 15.75 16.55
N THR A 101 -2.30 14.92 16.83
CA THR A 101 -2.74 14.53 18.17
C THR A 101 -2.44 13.06 18.45
N ILE A 102 -2.55 12.65 19.72
CA ILE A 102 -2.41 11.24 20.14
C ILE A 102 -3.48 10.39 19.45
N GLY A 103 -3.07 9.21 18.98
CA GLY A 103 -3.95 8.24 18.35
C GLY A 103 -3.16 7.04 17.84
N TRP A 104 -3.88 6.07 17.27
CA TRP A 104 -3.30 4.92 16.60
C TRP A 104 -2.34 5.36 15.47
N LYS A 105 -1.20 4.67 15.35
CA LYS A 105 -0.07 5.04 14.51
C LYS A 105 -0.02 4.29 13.17
N GLY A 106 -1.09 3.56 12.83
CA GLY A 106 -1.01 2.50 11.83
C GLY A 106 -0.68 1.16 12.46
#